data_AF-A0A958V756-F1
#
_entry.id   AF-A0A958V756-F1
#
_cell.length_a   1.000
_cell.length_b   1.000
_cell.length_c   1.000
_cell.angle_alpha   90.00
_cell.angle_beta   90.00
_cell.angle_gamma   90.00
#
_symmetry.space_group_name_H-M   'P 1'
#
loop_
_entity.id
_entity.type
_entity.pdbx_description
1 polymer ?
#
loop_
_entity_poly.entity_id
_entity_poly.type
_entity_poly.pdbx_seq_one_letter_code
_entity_poly.pdbx_strand_id
1 'polypeptide(L)'
;KKYVALVDELYREKEKEINAIVNLNKNLTEKQSRINSLEKDRELNESKMQLFQTERELTEENYRRQKMIIYSLIGGVLLLLFSLFWMFRSNKQRRLANNLLALKSLRTQMNPHFIFNALNSVNNFIAQNDERAANRYLTDFSTLMRSVLENSEEDFIPLEKEIELLQLYLKLEHSRFRDKFDYELIVDKHIDIGQFEIPPMLLQPYVENAVWHGLRYKEEKGFLKVELQKKDDETIRIIITDDGIGRKRSAALKTEYQKKKRSKGMQNIKQRIAILNEMYKDKVDVFIEDLYDDTTGTQVILTLKKD
;
A
#
# COMPACT_ATOMS: atom_id res chain seq x y z
N LYS A 1 49.22 -81.06 100.91
CA LYS A 1 49.60 -81.23 99.47
C LYS A 1 48.38 -81.40 98.54
N LYS A 2 47.39 -82.27 98.84
CA LYS A 2 46.18 -82.43 98.00
C LYS A 2 45.27 -81.19 97.89
N TYR A 3 45.13 -80.41 98.97
CA TYR A 3 44.29 -79.20 98.97
C TYR A 3 44.82 -78.08 98.06
N VAL A 4 46.14 -77.85 98.07
CA VAL A 4 46.79 -76.80 97.26
C VAL A 4 46.64 -77.08 95.76
N ALA A 5 46.78 -78.34 95.33
CA ALA A 5 46.64 -78.73 93.93
C ALA A 5 45.20 -78.57 93.40
N LEU A 6 44.19 -78.92 94.21
CA LEU A 6 42.78 -78.74 93.85
C LEU A 6 42.41 -77.26 93.73
N VAL A 7 42.93 -76.44 94.64
CA VAL A 7 42.73 -74.99 94.62
C VAL A 7 43.37 -74.36 93.37
N ASP A 8 44.60 -74.74 93.03
CA ASP A 8 45.29 -74.25 91.82
C ASP A 8 44.61 -74.68 90.50
N GLU A 9 44.01 -75.86 90.46
CA GLU A 9 43.22 -76.35 89.32
C GLU A 9 41.92 -75.54 89.16
N LEU A 10 41.19 -75.35 90.26
CA LEU A 10 39.99 -74.51 90.30
C LEU A 10 40.29 -73.04 89.93
N TYR A 11 41.44 -72.50 90.35
CA TYR A 11 41.88 -71.16 89.96
C TYR A 11 42.18 -71.06 88.47
N ARG A 12 42.88 -72.04 87.87
CA ARG A 12 43.17 -72.06 86.43
C ARG A 12 41.92 -72.23 85.58
N GLU A 13 40.95 -73.02 86.05
CA GLU A 13 39.66 -73.18 85.39
C GLU A 13 38.84 -71.88 85.45
N LYS A 14 38.81 -71.23 86.62
CA LYS A 14 38.21 -69.89 86.78
C LYS A 14 38.88 -68.83 85.92
N GLU A 15 40.21 -68.85 85.80
CA GLU A 15 40.96 -67.92 84.96
C GLU A 15 40.70 -68.14 83.46
N LYS A 16 40.56 -69.40 83.04
CA LYS A 16 40.11 -69.73 81.67
C LYS A 16 38.67 -69.27 81.42
N GLU A 17 37.75 -69.47 82.36
CA GLU A 17 36.38 -68.94 82.27
C GLU A 17 36.37 -67.41 82.16
N ILE A 18 37.14 -66.72 83.00
CA ILE A 18 37.25 -65.25 82.98
C ILE A 18 37.80 -64.78 81.64
N ASN A 19 38.87 -65.37 81.13
CA ASN A 19 39.44 -65.01 79.82
C ASN A 19 38.49 -65.33 78.66
N ALA A 20 37.73 -66.43 78.74
CA ALA A 20 36.69 -66.76 77.78
C ALA A 20 35.56 -65.72 77.80
N ILE A 21 35.11 -65.28 78.98
CA ILE A 21 34.11 -64.22 79.16
C ILE A 21 34.64 -62.87 78.63
N VAL A 22 35.89 -62.52 78.89
CA VAL A 22 36.53 -61.29 78.40
C VAL A 22 36.62 -61.29 76.86
N ASN A 23 37.07 -62.39 76.26
CA ASN A 23 37.13 -62.53 74.81
C ASN A 23 35.74 -62.55 74.16
N LEU A 24 34.75 -63.14 74.83
CA LEU A 24 33.36 -63.11 74.39
C LEU A 24 32.81 -61.68 74.42
N ASN A 25 33.02 -60.95 75.51
CA ASN A 25 32.62 -59.54 75.62
C ASN A 25 33.28 -58.68 74.55
N LYS A 26 34.58 -58.86 74.29
CA LYS A 26 35.30 -58.15 73.23
C LYS A 26 34.69 -58.44 71.85
N ASN A 27 34.44 -59.71 71.53
CA ASN A 27 33.77 -60.11 70.29
C ASN A 27 32.35 -59.55 70.19
N LEU A 28 31.61 -59.50 71.29
CA LEU A 28 30.27 -58.92 71.34
C LEU A 28 30.31 -57.42 71.08
N THR A 29 31.26 -56.69 71.68
CA THR A 29 31.46 -55.26 71.41
C THR A 29 31.84 -54.98 69.96
N GLU A 30 32.75 -55.78 69.39
CA GLU A 30 33.14 -55.66 67.98
C GLU A 30 31.94 -55.94 67.05
N LYS A 31 31.17 -57.00 67.30
CA LYS A 31 29.94 -57.30 66.56
C LYS A 31 28.89 -56.19 66.70
N GLN A 32 28.69 -55.64 67.90
CA GLN A 32 27.76 -54.54 68.11
C GLN A 32 28.19 -53.29 67.33
N SER A 33 29.48 -52.96 67.34
CA SER A 33 30.02 -51.84 66.56
C SER A 33 29.82 -52.04 65.06
N ARG A 34 29.98 -53.28 64.57
CA ARG A 34 29.75 -53.65 63.17
C ARG A 34 28.28 -53.55 62.80
N ILE A 35 27.37 -54.03 63.65
CA ILE A 35 25.92 -53.90 63.46
C ILE A 35 25.53 -52.43 63.35
N ASN A 36 25.97 -51.60 64.30
CA ASN A 36 25.68 -50.16 64.28
C ASN A 36 26.24 -49.48 63.00
N SER A 37 27.41 -49.89 62.51
CA SER A 37 27.95 -49.35 61.24
C SER A 37 27.12 -49.76 60.03
N LEU A 38 26.66 -51.02 60.00
CA LEU A 38 25.84 -51.55 58.91
C LEU A 38 24.44 -50.94 58.91
N GLU A 39 23.86 -50.67 60.09
CA GLU A 39 22.61 -49.93 60.23
C GLU A 39 22.75 -48.52 59.67
N LYS A 40 23.82 -47.79 60.04
CA LYS A 40 24.10 -46.47 59.46
C LYS A 40 24.29 -46.49 57.95
N ASP A 41 25.04 -47.47 57.42
CA ASP A 41 25.26 -47.59 55.98
C ASP A 41 23.96 -47.93 55.23
N ARG A 42 23.10 -48.75 55.85
CA ARG A 42 21.78 -49.08 55.32
C ARG A 42 20.88 -47.85 55.29
N GLU A 43 20.78 -47.11 56.40
CA GLU A 43 20.01 -45.85 56.47
C GLU A 43 20.50 -44.83 55.44
N LEU A 44 21.83 -44.69 55.29
CA LEU A 44 22.43 -43.80 54.31
C LEU A 44 22.09 -44.22 52.87
N ASN A 45 22.10 -45.51 52.58
CA ASN A 45 21.73 -46.03 51.25
C ASN A 45 20.23 -45.88 50.96
N GLU A 46 19.37 -46.10 51.95
CA GLU A 46 17.93 -45.88 51.83
C GLU A 46 17.63 -44.39 51.57
N SER A 47 18.27 -43.49 52.33
CA SER A 47 18.17 -42.04 52.12
C SER A 47 18.68 -41.60 50.75
N LYS A 48 19.81 -42.13 50.28
CA LYS A 48 20.32 -41.89 48.91
C LYS A 48 19.33 -42.36 47.85
N MET A 49 18.75 -43.55 48.01
CA MET A 49 17.78 -44.09 47.05
C MET A 49 16.54 -43.20 46.96
N GLN A 50 16.04 -42.74 48.11
CA GLN A 50 14.93 -41.78 48.16
C GLN A 50 15.31 -40.46 47.46
N LEU A 51 16.50 -39.91 47.75
CA LEU A 51 16.99 -38.70 47.09
C LEU A 51 17.04 -38.84 45.56
N PHE A 52 17.58 -39.96 45.05
CA PHE A 52 17.63 -40.23 43.61
C PHE A 52 16.23 -40.37 42.98
N GLN A 53 15.27 -40.96 43.70
CA GLN A 53 13.88 -41.05 43.24
C GLN A 53 13.24 -39.67 43.16
N THR A 54 13.37 -38.87 44.22
CA THR A 54 12.86 -37.50 44.27
C THR A 54 13.50 -36.62 43.19
N GLU A 55 14.80 -36.73 42.95
CA GLU A 55 15.50 -35.97 41.90
C GLU A 55 15.00 -36.32 40.49
N ARG A 56 14.73 -37.60 40.23
CA ARG A 56 14.12 -38.05 38.97
C ARG A 56 12.71 -37.50 38.76
N GLU A 57 11.87 -37.59 39.79
CA GLU A 57 10.50 -37.05 39.75
C GLU A 57 10.51 -35.55 39.48
N LEU A 58 11.38 -34.80 40.17
CA LEU A 58 11.54 -33.36 39.99
C LEU A 58 12.04 -33.01 38.58
N THR A 59 12.92 -33.84 38.01
CA THR A 59 13.42 -33.68 36.63
C THR A 59 12.31 -33.91 35.60
N GLU A 60 11.50 -34.95 35.77
CA GLU A 60 10.34 -35.25 34.92
C GLU A 60 9.28 -34.12 34.98
N GLU A 61 9.01 -33.62 36.18
CA GLU A 61 8.07 -32.52 36.38
C GLU A 61 8.57 -31.23 35.69
N ASN A 62 9.85 -30.89 35.88
CA ASN A 62 10.49 -29.76 35.22
C ASN A 62 10.46 -29.91 33.69
N TYR A 63 10.70 -31.11 33.16
CA TYR A 63 10.63 -31.39 31.74
C TYR A 63 9.21 -31.19 31.17
N ARG A 64 8.18 -31.66 31.87
CA ARG A 64 6.77 -31.40 31.50
C ARG A 64 6.44 -29.92 31.52
N ARG A 65 6.86 -29.20 32.57
CA ARG A 65 6.65 -27.75 32.70
C ARG A 65 7.34 -26.99 31.57
N GLN A 66 8.56 -27.36 31.23
CA GLN A 66 9.32 -26.76 30.13
C GLN A 66 8.63 -26.99 28.78
N LYS A 67 8.12 -28.19 28.51
CA LYS A 67 7.33 -28.46 27.29
C LYS A 67 6.07 -27.61 27.21
N MET A 68 5.33 -27.46 28.30
CA MET A 68 4.13 -26.61 28.33
C MET A 68 4.47 -25.15 28.04
N ILE A 69 5.59 -24.63 28.56
CA ILE A 69 6.10 -23.30 28.26
C ILE A 69 6.50 -23.19 26.78
N ILE A 70 7.20 -24.18 26.23
CA ILE A 70 7.63 -24.17 24.82
C ILE A 70 6.41 -24.18 23.89
N TYR A 71 5.41 -25.04 24.14
CA TYR A 71 4.21 -25.10 23.30
C TYR A 71 3.35 -23.84 23.42
N SER A 72 3.25 -23.24 24.61
CA SER A 72 2.54 -21.96 24.76
C SER A 72 3.25 -20.82 24.04
N LEU A 73 4.59 -20.79 24.08
CA LEU A 73 5.40 -19.83 23.32
C LEU A 73 5.22 -20.02 21.81
N ILE A 74 5.30 -21.26 21.31
CA ILE A 74 5.09 -21.57 19.89
C ILE A 74 3.67 -21.14 19.45
N GLY A 75 2.65 -21.47 20.24
CA GLY A 75 1.27 -21.05 19.97
C GLY A 75 1.13 -19.53 19.95
N GLY A 76 1.77 -18.83 20.89
CA GLY A 76 1.82 -17.37 20.93
C GLY A 76 2.48 -16.77 19.68
N VAL A 77 3.61 -17.30 19.23
CA VAL A 77 4.30 -16.86 18.01
C VAL A 77 3.42 -17.09 16.77
N LEU A 78 2.77 -18.26 16.66
CA LEU A 78 1.87 -18.54 15.54
C LEU A 78 0.66 -17.60 15.51
N LEU A 79 0.07 -17.30 16.68
CA LEU A 79 -1.01 -16.33 16.79
C LEU A 79 -0.56 -14.91 16.40
N LEU A 80 0.66 -14.50 16.78
CA LEU A 80 1.23 -13.22 16.37
C LEU A 80 1.45 -13.16 14.86
N LEU A 81 2.04 -14.19 14.25
CA LEU A 81 2.23 -14.26 12.80
C LEU A 81 0.91 -14.23 12.05
N PHE A 82 -0.10 -14.96 12.54
CA PHE A 82 -1.44 -14.96 11.97
C PHE A 82 -2.11 -13.58 12.08
N SER A 83 -2.00 -12.92 13.23
CA SER A 83 -2.49 -11.56 13.45
C SER A 83 -1.81 -10.55 12.53
N LEU A 84 -0.48 -10.62 12.39
CA LEU A 84 0.28 -9.76 11.48
C LEU A 84 -0.12 -9.98 10.02
N PHE A 85 -0.29 -11.23 9.60
CA PHE A 85 -0.75 -11.57 8.26
C PHE A 85 -2.16 -11.02 7.99
N TRP A 86 -3.09 -11.17 8.94
CA TRP A 86 -4.44 -10.62 8.82
C TRP A 86 -4.42 -9.10 8.78
N MET A 87 -3.64 -8.45 9.64
CA MET A 87 -3.48 -7.00 9.67
C MET A 87 -2.92 -6.47 8.35
N PHE A 88 -1.89 -7.12 7.80
CA PHE A 88 -1.32 -6.78 6.50
C PHE A 88 -2.36 -6.88 5.38
N ARG A 89 -3.12 -7.99 5.34
CA ARG A 89 -4.19 -8.20 4.36
C ARG A 89 -5.29 -7.14 4.49
N SER A 90 -5.72 -6.84 5.72
CA SER A 90 -6.75 -5.84 6.02
C SER A 90 -6.32 -4.43 5.59
N ASN A 91 -5.09 -4.04 5.90
CA ASN A 91 -4.54 -2.74 5.53
C ASN A 91 -4.44 -2.58 4.00
N LYS A 92 -4.06 -3.64 3.28
CA LYS A 92 -4.04 -3.62 1.81
C LYS A 92 -5.44 -3.40 1.21
N GLN A 93 -6.46 -4.08 1.75
CA GLN A 93 -7.84 -3.91 1.29
C GLN A 93 -8.38 -2.50 1.61
N ARG A 94 -8.08 -1.98 2.80
CA ARG A 94 -8.44 -0.60 3.18
C ARG A 94 -7.79 0.43 2.26
N ARG A 95 -6.52 0.25 1.93
CA ARG A 95 -5.80 1.14 1.00
C ARG A 95 -6.42 1.14 -0.39
N LEU A 96 -6.75 -0.05 -0.93
CA LEU A 96 -7.42 -0.16 -2.22
C LEU A 96 -8.80 0.53 -2.19
N ALA A 97 -9.61 0.28 -1.15
CA ALA A 97 -10.92 0.90 -0.99
C ALA A 97 -10.82 2.43 -0.87
N ASN A 98 -9.84 2.94 -0.12
CA ASN A 98 -9.58 4.38 0.00
C ASN A 98 -9.17 5.00 -1.33
N ASN A 99 -8.31 4.32 -2.11
CA ASN A 99 -7.90 4.78 -3.44
C ASN A 99 -9.09 4.82 -4.40
N LEU A 100 -9.94 3.79 -4.41
CA LEU A 100 -11.16 3.76 -5.22
C LEU A 100 -12.14 4.88 -4.82
N LEU A 101 -12.32 5.11 -3.52
CA LEU A 101 -13.18 6.19 -3.02
C LEU A 101 -12.63 7.57 -3.41
N ALA A 102 -11.31 7.77 -3.31
CA ALA A 102 -10.65 8.98 -3.73
C ALA A 102 -10.80 9.20 -5.25
N LEU A 103 -10.59 8.16 -6.07
CA LEU A 103 -10.81 8.23 -7.51
C LEU A 103 -12.27 8.59 -7.82
N LYS A 104 -13.24 7.94 -7.17
CA LYS A 104 -14.67 8.26 -7.34
C LYS A 104 -14.98 9.72 -7.00
N SER A 105 -14.40 10.26 -5.94
CA SER A 105 -14.58 11.68 -5.60
C SER A 105 -13.91 12.64 -6.60
N LEU A 106 -12.85 12.20 -7.28
CA LEU A 106 -12.13 12.99 -8.28
C LEU A 106 -12.72 12.84 -9.70
N ARG A 107 -13.53 11.79 -9.96
CA ARG A 107 -14.12 11.48 -11.28
C ARG A 107 -15.20 12.44 -11.74
N THR A 108 -15.80 13.23 -10.85
CA THR A 108 -17.02 13.97 -11.18
C THR A 108 -17.01 15.40 -10.65
N GLN A 109 -16.17 16.22 -11.26
CA GLN A 109 -16.38 17.67 -11.25
C GLN A 109 -16.61 18.11 -12.68
N MET A 110 -17.85 17.97 -13.18
CA MET A 110 -18.27 18.70 -14.37
C MET A 110 -17.95 20.17 -14.13
N ASN A 111 -17.15 20.78 -14.99
CA ASN A 111 -16.77 22.17 -14.80
C ASN A 111 -18.06 23.02 -14.90
N PRO A 112 -18.58 23.60 -13.80
CA PRO A 112 -19.82 24.36 -13.86
C PRO A 112 -19.68 25.52 -14.84
N HIS A 113 -18.45 26.03 -15.00
CA HIS A 113 -18.15 27.07 -15.97
C HIS A 113 -18.39 26.62 -17.41
N PHE A 114 -18.04 25.38 -17.77
CA PHE A 114 -18.28 24.86 -19.11
C PHE A 114 -19.79 24.78 -19.40
N ILE A 115 -20.58 24.30 -18.43
CA ILE A 115 -22.05 24.22 -18.55
C ILE A 115 -22.65 25.63 -18.73
N PHE A 116 -22.30 26.58 -17.86
CA PHE A 116 -22.80 27.96 -17.98
C PHE A 116 -22.42 28.60 -19.32
N ASN A 117 -21.21 28.33 -19.80
CA ASN A 117 -20.75 28.86 -21.07
C ASN A 117 -21.45 28.25 -22.27
N ALA A 118 -21.72 26.94 -22.25
CA ALA A 118 -22.49 26.28 -23.29
C ALA A 118 -23.90 26.90 -23.39
N LEU A 119 -24.56 27.10 -22.24
CA LEU A 119 -25.87 27.75 -22.17
C LEU A 119 -25.83 29.19 -22.69
N ASN A 120 -24.83 29.98 -22.33
CA ASN A 120 -24.66 31.34 -22.85
C ASN A 120 -24.44 31.36 -24.37
N SER A 121 -23.76 30.35 -24.91
CA SER A 121 -23.50 30.26 -26.35
C SER A 121 -24.79 29.93 -27.11
N VAL A 122 -25.63 29.05 -26.57
CA VAL A 122 -26.98 28.81 -27.08
C VAL A 122 -27.81 30.10 -27.06
N ASN A 123 -27.81 30.84 -25.95
CA ASN A 123 -28.51 32.12 -25.86
C ASN A 123 -28.01 33.14 -26.90
N ASN A 124 -26.70 33.20 -27.17
CA ASN A 124 -26.14 34.08 -28.18
C ASN A 124 -26.61 33.71 -29.60
N PHE A 125 -26.65 32.41 -29.96
CA PHE A 125 -27.17 31.99 -31.26
C PHE A 125 -28.65 32.32 -31.42
N ILE A 126 -29.44 32.14 -30.36
CA ILE A 126 -30.86 32.54 -30.34
C ILE A 126 -30.99 34.05 -30.53
N ALA A 127 -30.19 34.86 -29.82
CA ALA A 127 -30.21 36.31 -29.96
C ALA A 127 -29.78 36.79 -31.37
N GLN A 128 -28.96 36.01 -32.07
CA GLN A 128 -28.55 36.26 -33.45
C GLN A 128 -29.54 35.69 -34.50
N ASN A 129 -30.67 35.11 -34.07
CA ASN A 129 -31.64 34.42 -34.91
C ASN A 129 -31.05 33.25 -35.73
N ASP A 130 -29.96 32.63 -35.27
CA ASP A 130 -29.40 31.41 -35.88
C ASP A 130 -29.87 30.17 -35.12
N GLU A 131 -31.15 29.86 -35.27
CA GLU A 131 -31.79 28.71 -34.61
C GLU A 131 -31.14 27.38 -35.03
N ARG A 132 -30.65 27.28 -36.27
CA ARG A 132 -29.98 26.07 -36.77
C ARG A 132 -28.64 25.86 -36.08
N ALA A 133 -27.83 26.90 -35.89
CA ALA A 133 -26.59 26.80 -35.13
C ALA A 133 -26.85 26.53 -33.65
N ALA A 134 -27.86 27.17 -33.05
CA ALA A 134 -28.25 26.92 -31.66
C ALA A 134 -28.61 25.43 -31.44
N ASN A 135 -29.45 24.86 -32.31
CA ASN A 135 -29.84 23.46 -32.22
C ASN A 135 -28.65 22.51 -32.42
N ARG A 136 -27.80 22.73 -33.43
CA ARG A 136 -26.59 21.91 -33.62
C ARG A 136 -25.66 21.95 -32.41
N TYR A 137 -25.43 23.14 -31.87
CA TYR A 137 -24.59 23.33 -30.69
C TYR A 137 -25.18 22.60 -29.47
N LEU A 138 -26.50 22.68 -29.27
CA LEU A 138 -27.17 22.01 -28.17
C LEU A 138 -27.12 20.48 -28.30
N THR A 139 -27.26 19.94 -29.52
CA THR A 139 -27.10 18.51 -29.78
C THR A 139 -25.68 18.05 -29.49
N ASP A 140 -24.67 18.74 -30.02
CA ASP A 140 -23.26 18.44 -29.79
C ASP A 140 -22.92 18.51 -28.29
N PHE A 141 -23.40 19.54 -27.59
CA PHE A 141 -23.24 19.68 -26.14
C PHE A 141 -23.93 18.54 -25.37
N SER A 142 -25.16 18.18 -25.72
CA SER A 142 -25.88 17.08 -25.07
C SER A 142 -25.18 15.73 -25.26
N THR A 143 -24.63 15.48 -26.46
CA THR A 143 -23.84 14.28 -26.75
C THR A 143 -22.58 14.25 -25.89
N LEU A 144 -21.82 15.36 -25.84
CA LEU A 144 -20.63 15.44 -24.99
C LEU A 144 -20.96 15.19 -23.52
N MET A 145 -22.01 15.82 -23.00
CA MET A 145 -22.42 15.66 -21.60
C MET A 145 -22.84 14.23 -21.27
N ARG A 146 -23.60 13.58 -22.16
CA ARG A 146 -23.99 12.18 -22.00
C ARG A 146 -22.75 11.30 -21.94
N SER A 147 -21.84 11.42 -22.90
CA SER A 147 -20.65 10.58 -22.94
C SER A 147 -19.69 10.86 -21.78
N VAL A 148 -19.60 12.11 -21.29
CA VAL A 148 -18.85 12.44 -20.07
C VAL A 148 -19.43 11.69 -18.86
N LEU A 149 -20.75 11.67 -18.69
CA LEU A 149 -21.40 10.97 -17.59
C LEU A 149 -21.21 9.46 -17.69
N GLU A 150 -21.44 8.88 -18.87
CA GLU A 150 -21.28 7.44 -19.13
C GLU A 150 -19.85 6.97 -18.88
N ASN A 151 -18.84 7.73 -19.33
CA ASN A 151 -17.44 7.36 -19.15
C ASN A 151 -16.89 7.66 -17.75
N SER A 152 -17.56 8.51 -16.96
CA SER A 152 -17.07 8.90 -15.64
C SER A 152 -17.11 7.76 -14.61
N GLU A 153 -17.85 6.68 -14.90
CA GLU A 153 -17.93 5.50 -14.03
C GLU A 153 -16.71 4.58 -14.21
N GLU A 154 -16.10 4.57 -15.41
CA GLU A 154 -15.00 3.69 -15.77
C GLU A 154 -13.63 4.19 -15.26
N ASP A 155 -12.74 3.25 -14.97
CA ASP A 155 -11.35 3.54 -14.55
C ASP A 155 -10.53 4.03 -15.76
N PHE A 156 -10.75 3.38 -16.91
CA PHE A 156 -10.14 3.67 -18.20
C PHE A 156 -11.18 3.51 -19.31
N ILE A 157 -10.97 4.24 -20.41
CA ILE A 157 -11.74 4.10 -21.65
C ILE A 157 -10.78 3.93 -22.82
N PRO A 158 -11.23 3.34 -23.95
CA PRO A 158 -10.43 3.30 -25.17
C PRO A 158 -9.96 4.71 -25.55
N LEU A 159 -8.70 4.85 -25.97
CA LEU A 159 -8.14 6.14 -26.36
C LEU A 159 -8.92 6.76 -27.51
N GLU A 160 -9.40 5.96 -28.45
CA GLU A 160 -10.30 6.38 -29.52
C GLU A 160 -11.50 7.19 -28.98
N LYS A 161 -12.14 6.69 -27.92
CA LYS A 161 -13.28 7.36 -27.28
C LYS A 161 -12.89 8.67 -26.62
N GLU A 162 -11.73 8.74 -25.96
CA GLU A 162 -11.23 10.01 -25.41
C GLU A 162 -10.93 11.04 -26.52
N ILE A 163 -10.40 10.60 -27.67
CA ILE A 163 -10.14 11.46 -28.82
C ILE A 163 -11.44 11.98 -29.44
N GLU A 164 -12.47 11.15 -29.59
CA GLU A 164 -13.80 11.58 -30.05
C GLU A 164 -14.39 12.66 -29.13
N LEU A 165 -14.30 12.47 -27.81
CA LEU A 165 -14.75 13.47 -26.84
C LEU A 165 -13.96 14.75 -26.93
N LEU A 166 -12.64 14.65 -27.10
CA LEU A 166 -11.77 15.80 -27.24
C LEU A 166 -12.07 16.61 -28.51
N GLN A 167 -12.34 15.92 -29.62
CA GLN A 167 -12.76 16.56 -30.88
C GLN A 167 -14.09 17.29 -30.72
N LEU A 168 -15.07 16.65 -30.09
CA LEU A 168 -16.38 17.26 -29.84
C LEU A 168 -16.27 18.49 -28.91
N TYR A 169 -15.44 18.38 -27.87
CA TYR A 169 -15.13 19.49 -26.98
C TYR A 169 -14.47 20.66 -27.71
N LEU A 170 -13.44 20.40 -28.51
CA LEU A 170 -12.74 21.41 -29.32
C LEU A 170 -13.67 22.09 -30.31
N LYS A 171 -14.55 21.33 -30.97
CA LYS A 171 -15.56 21.86 -31.89
C LYS A 171 -16.49 22.85 -31.18
N LEU A 172 -16.96 22.53 -29.97
CA LEU A 172 -17.81 23.41 -29.16
C LEU A 172 -17.05 24.69 -28.74
N GLU A 173 -15.84 24.56 -28.20
CA GLU A 173 -15.04 25.72 -27.78
C GLU A 173 -14.63 26.61 -28.96
N HIS A 174 -14.27 26.02 -30.11
CA HIS A 174 -13.98 26.77 -31.33
C HIS A 174 -15.20 27.51 -31.87
N SER A 175 -16.40 26.91 -31.81
CA SER A 175 -17.64 27.61 -32.18
C SER A 175 -17.86 28.88 -31.34
N ARG A 176 -17.43 28.87 -30.08
CA ARG A 176 -17.53 30.02 -29.16
C ARG A 176 -16.46 31.08 -29.37
N PHE A 177 -15.28 30.67 -29.83
CA PHE A 177 -14.10 31.54 -29.94
C PHE A 177 -13.46 31.45 -31.33
N ARG A 178 -14.28 31.41 -32.37
CA ARG A 178 -13.87 31.20 -33.77
C ARG A 178 -12.80 32.18 -34.25
N ASP A 179 -12.87 33.42 -33.78
CA ASP A 179 -11.93 34.48 -34.16
C ASP A 179 -10.66 34.50 -33.31
N LYS A 180 -10.55 33.63 -32.30
CA LYS A 180 -9.43 33.62 -31.34
C LYS A 180 -8.42 32.52 -31.58
N PHE A 181 -8.82 31.37 -32.11
CA PHE A 181 -7.88 30.30 -32.39
C PHE A 181 -8.35 29.38 -33.52
N ASP A 182 -7.40 28.75 -34.19
CA ASP A 182 -7.61 27.53 -34.97
C ASP A 182 -7.02 26.33 -34.23
N TYR A 183 -7.43 25.11 -34.60
CA TYR A 183 -6.89 23.91 -34.00
C TYR A 183 -6.69 22.77 -35.01
N GLU A 184 -5.77 21.87 -34.67
CA GLU A 184 -5.47 20.67 -35.43
C GLU A 184 -5.26 19.48 -34.49
N LEU A 185 -5.84 18.33 -34.84
CA LEU A 185 -5.64 17.07 -34.15
C LEU A 185 -5.05 16.05 -35.13
N ILE A 186 -3.81 15.63 -34.86
CA ILE A 186 -3.05 14.71 -35.69
C ILE A 186 -2.86 13.40 -34.94
N VAL A 187 -3.28 12.30 -35.55
CA VAL A 187 -2.97 10.95 -35.07
C VAL A 187 -1.98 10.31 -36.02
N ASP A 188 -0.84 9.87 -35.51
CA ASP A 188 0.11 9.10 -36.29
C ASP A 188 -0.55 7.80 -36.80
N LYS A 189 -0.53 7.61 -38.11
CA LYS A 189 -1.07 6.44 -38.82
C LYS A 189 -0.46 5.11 -38.39
N HIS A 190 0.64 5.11 -37.64
CA HIS A 190 1.31 3.90 -37.13
C HIS A 190 0.86 3.53 -35.71
N ILE A 191 -0.08 4.28 -35.13
CA ILE A 191 -0.70 4.00 -33.83
C ILE A 191 -2.03 3.29 -34.06
N ASP A 192 -2.16 2.08 -33.52
CA ASP A 192 -3.47 1.46 -33.32
C ASP A 192 -4.06 1.99 -32.01
N ILE A 193 -4.84 3.08 -32.10
CA ILE A 193 -5.43 3.76 -30.94
C ILE A 193 -6.40 2.87 -30.15
N GLY A 194 -6.96 1.82 -30.77
CA GLY A 194 -7.84 0.87 -30.10
C GLY A 194 -7.12 -0.03 -29.10
N GLN A 195 -5.79 -0.09 -29.16
CA GLN A 195 -4.95 -0.89 -28.26
C GLN A 195 -4.57 -0.15 -26.97
N PHE A 196 -4.91 1.13 -26.86
CA PHE A 196 -4.57 1.97 -25.72
C PHE A 196 -5.82 2.35 -24.94
N GLU A 197 -5.72 2.30 -23.62
CA GLU A 197 -6.75 2.81 -22.73
C GLU A 197 -6.21 3.97 -21.91
N ILE A 198 -7.03 5.01 -21.76
CA ILE A 198 -6.69 6.24 -21.05
C ILE A 198 -7.75 6.53 -19.98
N PRO A 199 -7.36 7.08 -18.82
CA PRO A 199 -8.33 7.55 -17.85
C PRO A 199 -9.26 8.58 -18.49
N PRO A 200 -10.59 8.45 -18.35
CA PRO A 200 -11.53 9.33 -19.03
C PRO A 200 -11.34 10.79 -18.63
N MET A 201 -11.50 11.71 -19.57
CA MET A 201 -11.35 13.17 -19.38
C MET A 201 -9.98 13.59 -18.85
N LEU A 202 -8.92 12.85 -19.19
CA LEU A 202 -7.57 13.20 -18.78
C LEU A 202 -6.97 14.29 -19.66
N LEU A 203 -7.30 14.31 -20.96
CA LEU A 203 -6.74 15.28 -21.92
C LEU A 203 -7.46 16.62 -21.87
N GLN A 204 -8.78 16.58 -21.67
CA GLN A 204 -9.65 17.74 -21.71
C GLN A 204 -9.16 18.93 -20.85
N PRO A 205 -8.71 18.76 -19.59
CA PRO A 205 -8.31 19.90 -18.77
C PRO A 205 -7.06 20.62 -19.30
N TYR A 206 -6.15 19.93 -19.98
CA TYR A 206 -4.98 20.54 -20.59
C TYR A 206 -5.38 21.39 -21.80
N VAL A 207 -6.28 20.86 -22.64
CA VAL A 207 -6.88 21.60 -23.75
C VAL A 207 -7.72 22.78 -23.26
N GLU A 208 -8.51 22.60 -22.20
CA GLU A 208 -9.27 23.69 -21.58
C GLU A 208 -8.34 24.82 -21.12
N ASN A 209 -7.24 24.47 -20.44
CA ASN A 209 -6.23 25.44 -20.04
C ASN A 209 -5.64 26.17 -21.25
N ALA A 210 -5.26 25.46 -22.31
CA ALA A 210 -4.72 26.08 -23.53
C ALA A 210 -5.69 27.10 -24.14
N VAL A 211 -6.96 26.71 -24.34
CA VAL A 211 -7.97 27.58 -24.94
C VAL A 211 -8.29 28.78 -24.05
N TRP A 212 -8.58 28.55 -22.76
CA TRP A 212 -9.14 29.58 -21.89
C TRP A 212 -8.11 30.52 -21.30
N HIS A 213 -6.89 30.02 -21.10
CA HIS A 213 -5.85 30.74 -20.39
C HIS A 213 -4.70 31.15 -21.29
N GLY A 214 -4.50 30.46 -22.41
CA GLY A 214 -3.55 30.84 -23.46
C GLY A 214 -4.25 31.67 -24.54
N LEU A 215 -5.08 31.00 -25.35
CA LEU A 215 -5.53 31.50 -26.65
C LEU A 215 -6.59 32.59 -26.57
N ARG A 216 -7.55 32.49 -25.64
CA ARG A 216 -8.64 33.48 -25.48
C ARG A 216 -8.14 34.91 -25.26
N TYR A 217 -7.02 35.06 -24.54
CA TYR A 217 -6.44 36.36 -24.20
C TYR A 217 -5.36 36.84 -25.19
N LYS A 218 -5.06 36.04 -26.21
CA LYS A 218 -4.17 36.44 -27.29
C LYS A 218 -4.86 37.53 -28.12
N GLU A 219 -4.08 38.54 -28.52
CA GLU A 219 -4.56 39.63 -29.37
C GLU A 219 -4.78 39.13 -30.79
N GLU A 220 -3.80 38.41 -31.31
CA GLU A 220 -3.84 37.73 -32.60
C GLU A 220 -4.51 36.36 -32.50
N LYS A 221 -4.93 35.82 -33.66
CA LYS A 221 -5.46 34.46 -33.74
C LYS A 221 -4.37 33.46 -33.37
N GLY A 222 -4.62 32.63 -32.36
CA GLY A 222 -3.69 31.59 -31.94
C GLY A 222 -3.95 30.24 -32.61
N PHE A 223 -3.16 29.26 -32.24
CA PHE A 223 -3.21 27.91 -32.75
C PHE A 223 -3.05 26.88 -31.62
N LEU A 224 -3.89 25.86 -31.64
CA LEU A 224 -3.82 24.70 -30.76
C LEU A 224 -3.51 23.44 -31.57
N LYS A 225 -2.43 22.75 -31.25
CA LYS A 225 -2.06 21.50 -31.88
C LYS A 225 -2.12 20.35 -30.89
N VAL A 226 -2.82 19.27 -31.23
CA VAL A 226 -2.85 18.02 -30.47
C VAL A 226 -2.29 16.91 -31.34
N GLU A 227 -1.19 16.28 -30.91
CA GLU A 227 -0.51 15.25 -31.68
C GLU A 227 -0.37 13.96 -30.88
N LEU A 228 -0.72 12.84 -31.50
CA LEU A 228 -0.45 11.50 -30.98
C LEU A 228 0.72 10.92 -31.77
N GLN A 229 1.84 10.67 -31.09
CA GLN A 229 3.08 10.16 -31.68
C GLN A 229 3.45 8.82 -31.06
N LYS A 230 3.84 7.85 -31.89
CA LYS A 230 4.36 6.58 -31.40
C LYS A 230 5.77 6.80 -30.82
N LYS A 231 6.00 6.36 -29.59
CA LYS A 231 7.34 6.39 -28.97
C LYS A 231 8.04 5.04 -29.15
N ASP A 232 7.33 3.97 -28.86
CA ASP A 232 7.73 2.58 -29.02
C ASP A 232 6.48 1.69 -29.20
N ASP A 233 6.61 0.36 -29.23
CA ASP A 233 5.47 -0.54 -29.48
C ASP A 233 4.44 -0.56 -28.33
N GLU A 234 4.85 -0.20 -27.11
CA GLU A 234 3.99 -0.20 -25.92
C GLU A 234 3.67 1.21 -25.43
N THR A 235 4.25 2.25 -26.01
CA THR A 235 4.15 3.61 -25.49
C THR A 235 3.87 4.63 -26.58
N ILE A 236 2.93 5.53 -26.29
CA ILE A 236 2.63 6.70 -27.12
C ILE A 236 2.82 7.99 -26.33
N ARG A 237 3.03 9.07 -27.07
CA ARG A 237 3.05 10.44 -26.55
C ARG A 237 1.88 11.22 -27.12
N ILE A 238 1.15 11.91 -26.25
CA ILE A 238 0.10 12.84 -26.60
C ILE A 238 0.62 14.23 -26.27
N ILE A 239 0.84 15.05 -27.29
CA ILE A 239 1.47 16.36 -27.18
C ILE A 239 0.41 17.41 -27.47
N ILE A 240 0.16 18.29 -26.51
CA ILE A 240 -0.76 19.42 -26.64
C ILE A 240 0.08 20.68 -26.61
N THR A 241 0.12 21.40 -27.73
CA THR A 241 0.91 22.62 -27.90
C THR A 241 -0.02 23.79 -28.20
N ASP A 242 0.09 24.87 -27.44
CA ASP A 242 -0.56 26.15 -27.72
C ASP A 242 0.47 27.27 -27.87
N ASP A 243 0.16 28.23 -28.73
CA ASP A 243 0.97 29.44 -28.96
C ASP A 243 0.38 30.67 -28.22
N GLY A 244 -0.32 30.41 -27.11
CA GLY A 244 -1.01 31.44 -26.33
C GLY A 244 -0.05 32.36 -25.55
N ILE A 245 -0.64 33.20 -24.70
CA ILE A 245 0.11 34.23 -23.95
C ILE A 245 1.13 33.69 -22.93
N GLY A 246 1.19 32.37 -22.72
CA GLY A 246 2.12 31.74 -21.80
C GLY A 246 1.65 31.67 -20.35
N ARG A 247 2.23 30.74 -19.58
CA ARG A 247 1.76 30.41 -18.21
C ARG A 247 1.93 31.58 -17.23
N LYS A 248 3.06 32.30 -17.31
CA LYS A 248 3.38 33.44 -16.42
C LYS A 248 2.44 34.62 -16.65
N ARG A 249 2.27 35.04 -17.90
CA ARG A 249 1.37 36.15 -18.27
C ARG A 249 -0.08 35.82 -17.96
N SER A 250 -0.49 34.58 -18.23
CA SER A 250 -1.82 34.10 -17.85
C SER A 250 -2.04 34.12 -16.34
N ALA A 251 -1.04 33.81 -15.51
CA ALA A 251 -1.13 33.90 -14.06
C ALA A 251 -1.25 35.34 -13.55
N ALA A 252 -0.58 36.30 -14.20
CA ALA A 252 -0.63 37.71 -13.86
C ALA A 252 -2.00 38.36 -14.12
N LEU A 253 -2.71 37.92 -15.17
CA LEU A 253 -4.03 38.45 -15.55
C LEU A 253 -5.19 37.96 -14.64
N LYS A 254 -4.91 37.09 -13.66
CA LYS A 254 -5.95 36.44 -12.84
C LYS A 254 -6.28 37.23 -11.58
N THR A 255 -7.58 37.27 -11.27
CA THR A 255 -8.06 37.80 -9.98
C THR A 255 -7.71 36.85 -8.82
N GLU A 256 -7.63 37.37 -7.60
CA GLU A 256 -7.34 36.56 -6.40
C GLU A 256 -8.33 35.39 -6.20
N TYR A 257 -9.60 35.59 -6.55
CA TYR A 257 -10.62 34.54 -6.54
C TYR A 257 -10.33 33.43 -7.57
N GLN A 258 -9.90 33.80 -8.78
CA GLN A 258 -9.54 32.85 -9.85
C GLN A 258 -8.28 32.06 -9.50
N LYS A 259 -7.31 32.66 -8.78
CA LYS A 259 -6.10 31.97 -8.31
C LYS A 259 -6.43 30.84 -7.33
N LYS A 260 -7.33 31.05 -6.36
CA LYS A 260 -7.75 30.02 -5.39
C LYS A 260 -8.54 28.85 -5.99
N LYS A 261 -9.34 29.08 -7.03
CA LYS A 261 -10.17 28.04 -7.66
C LYS A 261 -9.35 27.13 -8.59
N ARG A 262 -8.31 27.69 -9.24
CA ARG A 262 -7.47 26.98 -10.23
C ARG A 262 -6.52 25.95 -9.62
N SER A 263 -5.98 26.21 -8.43
CA SER A 263 -5.07 25.26 -7.76
C SER A 263 -5.71 23.88 -7.62
N LYS A 264 -7.03 23.82 -7.39
CA LYS A 264 -7.77 22.57 -7.23
C LYS A 264 -7.85 21.73 -8.50
N GLY A 265 -8.11 22.31 -9.67
CA GLY A 265 -8.32 21.54 -10.91
C GLY A 265 -7.10 20.74 -11.36
N MET A 266 -5.95 21.41 -11.50
CA MET A 266 -4.69 20.72 -11.86
C MET A 266 -4.15 19.84 -10.73
N GLN A 267 -4.38 20.22 -9.46
CA GLN A 267 -4.01 19.38 -8.33
C GLN A 267 -4.84 18.08 -8.29
N ASN A 268 -6.14 18.15 -8.61
CA ASN A 268 -7.00 16.98 -8.70
C ASN A 268 -6.52 16.01 -9.79
N ILE A 269 -6.13 16.53 -10.96
CA ILE A 269 -5.59 15.71 -12.05
C ILE A 269 -4.27 15.05 -11.64
N LYS A 270 -3.35 15.83 -11.04
CA LYS A 270 -2.07 15.30 -10.54
C LYS A 270 -2.29 14.21 -9.49
N GLN A 271 -3.21 14.41 -8.55
CA GLN A 271 -3.56 13.42 -7.53
C GLN A 271 -4.21 12.18 -8.16
N ARG A 272 -5.08 12.36 -9.15
CA ARG A 272 -5.70 11.25 -9.89
C ARG A 272 -4.66 10.41 -10.63
N ILE A 273 -3.74 11.03 -11.36
CA ILE A 273 -2.63 10.32 -12.03
C ILE A 273 -1.79 9.55 -11.00
N ALA A 274 -1.45 10.17 -9.85
CA ALA A 274 -0.68 9.49 -8.82
C ALA A 274 -1.38 8.24 -8.27
N ILE A 275 -2.69 8.31 -8.00
CA ILE A 275 -3.46 7.15 -7.53
C ILE A 275 -3.55 6.07 -8.61
N LEU A 276 -3.75 6.46 -9.87
CA LEU A 276 -3.81 5.51 -10.98
C LEU A 276 -2.47 4.82 -11.21
N ASN A 277 -1.36 5.54 -11.14
CA ASN A 277 -0.02 4.94 -11.25
C ASN A 277 0.30 3.99 -10.08
N GLU A 278 -0.16 4.30 -8.86
CA GLU A 278 -0.07 3.38 -7.73
C GLU A 278 -0.84 2.08 -7.97
N MET A 279 -1.99 2.16 -8.67
CA MET A 279 -2.85 1.01 -8.93
C MET A 279 -2.43 0.21 -10.17
N TYR A 280 -1.89 0.88 -11.21
CA TYR A 280 -1.67 0.32 -12.55
C TYR A 280 -0.23 0.49 -13.06
N LYS A 281 0.77 0.60 -12.17
CA LYS A 281 2.21 0.58 -12.50
C LYS A 281 2.70 1.67 -13.47
N ASP A 282 2.56 2.94 -13.08
CA ASP A 282 3.12 4.07 -13.85
C ASP A 282 2.70 4.11 -15.33
N LYS A 283 1.40 3.86 -15.57
CA LYS A 283 0.78 3.84 -16.91
C LYS A 283 0.76 5.21 -17.58
N VAL A 284 0.70 6.29 -16.78
CA VAL A 284 0.56 7.67 -17.27
C VAL A 284 1.62 8.57 -16.67
N ASP A 285 2.33 9.33 -17.49
CA ASP A 285 3.18 10.42 -17.04
C ASP A 285 2.82 11.72 -17.77
N VAL A 286 2.97 12.87 -17.10
CA VAL A 286 2.65 14.18 -17.68
C VAL A 286 3.73 15.19 -17.36
N PHE A 287 4.28 15.78 -18.41
CA PHE A 287 5.25 16.85 -18.36
C PHE A 287 4.67 18.14 -18.96
N ILE A 288 4.99 19.30 -18.38
CA ILE A 288 4.47 20.60 -18.82
C ILE A 288 5.60 21.63 -18.85
N GLU A 289 5.87 22.18 -20.02
CA GLU A 289 6.89 23.21 -20.25
C GLU A 289 6.34 24.43 -20.99
N ASP A 290 7.08 25.54 -20.93
CA ASP A 290 6.80 26.71 -21.78
C ASP A 290 7.42 26.44 -23.15
N LEU A 291 6.74 26.80 -24.23
CA LEU A 291 7.15 26.45 -25.59
C LEU A 291 8.30 27.35 -26.10
N TYR A 292 8.28 28.62 -25.71
CA TYR A 292 9.25 29.62 -26.15
C TYR A 292 10.04 30.21 -24.97
N ASP A 293 11.26 30.66 -25.24
CA ASP A 293 12.18 31.24 -24.24
C ASP A 293 11.62 32.51 -23.57
N ASP A 294 10.77 33.25 -24.29
CA ASP A 294 10.04 34.42 -23.77
C ASP A 294 8.84 34.03 -22.88
N THR A 295 8.68 32.73 -22.60
CA THR A 295 7.61 32.11 -21.84
C THR A 295 6.24 32.19 -22.46
N THR A 296 6.14 32.50 -23.77
CA THR A 296 4.91 32.36 -24.55
C THR A 296 4.71 30.91 -24.99
N GLY A 297 3.46 30.57 -25.28
CA GLY A 297 3.04 29.20 -25.57
C GLY A 297 3.23 28.22 -24.41
N THR A 298 2.53 27.09 -24.49
CA THR A 298 2.67 25.99 -23.53
C THR A 298 2.71 24.67 -24.28
N GLN A 299 3.57 23.76 -23.84
CA GLN A 299 3.57 22.38 -24.30
C GLN A 299 3.29 21.45 -23.13
N VAL A 300 2.33 20.55 -23.33
CA VAL A 300 2.01 19.44 -22.42
C VAL A 300 2.32 18.15 -23.14
N ILE A 301 3.15 17.31 -22.54
CA ILE A 301 3.52 15.99 -23.06
C ILE A 301 2.98 14.95 -22.09
N LEU A 302 1.99 14.19 -22.53
CA LEU A 302 1.49 13.03 -21.81
C LEU A 302 2.08 11.75 -22.42
N THR A 303 2.69 10.92 -21.60
CA THR A 303 3.17 9.60 -22.00
C THR A 303 2.19 8.54 -21.49
N LEU A 304 1.65 7.73 -22.40
CA LEU A 304 0.71 6.66 -22.09
C LEU A 304 1.30 5.32 -22.50
N LYS A 305 1.35 4.38 -21.56
CA LYS A 305 1.76 3.00 -21.80
C LYS A 305 0.55 2.10 -22.04
N LYS A 306 0.75 1.09 -22.88
CA LYS A 306 -0.13 -0.05 -23.09
C LYS A 306 -0.14 -0.91 -21.82
N ASP A 307 -1.26 -1.61 -21.58
CA ASP A 307 -1.36 -2.63 -20.53
C ASP A 307 -0.56 -3.88 -20.84
#